data_AF-A0A453PE81-F1
#
_entry.id   AF-A0A453PE81-F1
#
_cell.length_a   1.000
_cell.length_b   1.000
_cell.length_c   1.000
_cell.angle_alpha   90.00
_cell.angle_beta   90.00
_cell.angle_gamma   90.00
#
_symmetry.space_group_name_H-M   'P 1'
#
loop_
_entity.id
_entity.type
_entity.pdbx_description
1 polymer ?
#
loop_
_entity_poly.entity_id
_entity_poly.type
_entity_poly.pdbx_seq_one_letter_code
_entity_poly.pdbx_strand_id
1 'polypeptide(L)'
;MNKRLKEGTYKGKKFNAICHFFGYQARGAMPSKFDCDYAYVLGHVCYHILAAGLNGYMATVTNLKSPLNKWRCGAAPISSMMTVKRWSRGPATTQIGKPAVHMASVDLRGKAYEMLRQNSSSCLLEDIYRNPGPLQFEGPGADAKPISLCVEDQDYMGRIKKLQEYLEKVKSIVKPGCSQDVLKAALSAMSSVTETLAIMTSSSTGQPPL
;
A
#
# COMPACT_ATOMS: atom_id res chain seq x y z
N MET A 1 -2.69 21.41 -31.90
CA MET A 1 -3.61 22.55 -32.07
C MET A 1 -3.44 23.25 -33.42
N ASN A 2 -2.25 23.73 -33.78
CA ASN A 2 -2.03 24.44 -35.06
C ASN A 2 -2.47 23.67 -36.32
N LYS A 3 -2.22 22.36 -36.38
CA LYS A 3 -2.70 21.48 -37.47
C LYS A 3 -4.24 21.50 -37.58
N ARG A 4 -4.94 21.29 -36.46
CA ARG A 4 -6.41 21.29 -36.38
C ARG A 4 -7.04 22.64 -36.72
N LEU A 5 -6.35 23.74 -36.42
CA LEU A 5 -6.78 25.09 -36.82
C LEU A 5 -6.73 25.25 -38.35
N LYS A 6 -5.64 24.80 -39.00
CA LYS A 6 -5.51 24.80 -40.47
C LYS A 6 -6.57 23.94 -41.15
N GLU A 7 -6.90 22.80 -40.55
CA GLU A 7 -7.93 21.87 -41.03
C GLU A 7 -9.37 22.32 -40.69
N GLY A 8 -9.56 23.42 -39.95
CA GLY A 8 -10.88 23.91 -39.54
C GLY A 8 -11.59 23.07 -38.46
N THR A 9 -10.93 22.04 -37.90
CA THR A 9 -11.49 21.13 -36.88
C THR A 9 -11.32 21.62 -35.44
N TYR A 10 -10.68 22.78 -35.25
CA TYR A 10 -10.57 23.48 -33.98
C TYR A 10 -11.06 24.92 -34.13
N LYS A 11 -12.15 25.27 -33.44
CA LYS A 11 -12.78 26.60 -33.46
C LYS A 11 -12.55 27.39 -32.17
N GLY A 12 -11.78 26.85 -31.23
CA GLY A 12 -11.51 27.50 -29.95
C GLY A 12 -10.51 28.65 -30.08
N LYS A 13 -10.38 29.44 -29.00
CA LYS A 13 -9.38 30.51 -28.92
C LYS A 13 -7.95 29.95 -28.99
N LYS A 14 -6.97 30.82 -29.24
CA LYS A 14 -5.55 30.46 -29.24
C LYS A 14 -5.17 29.75 -27.93
N PHE A 15 -4.61 28.54 -28.04
CA PHE A 15 -4.10 27.80 -26.90
C PHE A 15 -2.78 28.40 -26.42
N ASN A 16 -2.75 28.85 -25.16
CA ASN A 16 -1.55 29.40 -24.52
C ASN A 16 -1.18 28.50 -23.33
N ALA A 17 -0.04 27.82 -23.41
CA ALA A 17 0.43 26.95 -22.34
C ALA A 17 1.32 27.74 -21.36
N ILE A 18 1.15 27.45 -20.07
CA ILE A 18 2.06 27.87 -18.99
C ILE A 18 2.61 26.60 -18.36
N CYS A 19 3.92 26.51 -18.24
CA CYS A 19 4.59 25.33 -17.69
C CYS A 19 5.04 25.61 -16.25
N HIS A 20 4.75 24.68 -15.35
CA HIS A 20 5.19 24.72 -13.96
C HIS A 20 5.99 23.46 -13.63
N PHE A 21 7.04 23.60 -12.84
CA PHE A 21 7.79 22.49 -12.27
C PHE A 21 7.92 22.69 -10.77
N PHE A 22 7.31 21.77 -10.01
CA PHE A 22 7.27 21.84 -8.55
C PHE A 22 7.98 20.62 -7.96
N GLY A 23 8.99 20.84 -7.12
CA GLY A 23 9.77 19.75 -6.53
C GLY A 23 10.66 20.19 -5.38
N TYR A 24 11.71 20.98 -5.67
CA TYR A 24 12.71 21.38 -4.68
C TYR A 24 12.10 22.09 -3.46
N GLN A 25 11.15 22.99 -3.69
CA GLN A 25 10.50 23.74 -2.62
C GLN A 25 9.69 22.86 -1.67
N ALA A 26 9.22 21.69 -2.12
CA ALA A 26 8.48 20.76 -1.26
C ALA A 26 9.40 19.87 -0.41
N ARG A 27 10.65 19.63 -0.85
CA ARG A 27 11.58 18.73 -0.14
C ARG A 27 12.20 19.34 1.12
N GLY A 28 12.27 20.66 1.20
CA GLY A 28 12.74 21.41 2.38
C GLY A 28 11.61 22.06 3.17
N ALA A 29 10.35 21.73 2.89
CA ALA A 29 9.21 22.28 3.60
C ALA A 29 9.07 21.67 5.00
N MET A 30 8.32 22.35 5.87
CA MET A 30 7.96 21.81 7.18
C MET A 30 7.13 20.52 7.01
N PRO A 31 7.47 19.44 7.73
CA PRO A 31 6.72 18.18 7.66
C PRO A 31 5.30 18.34 8.20
N SER A 32 4.36 17.56 7.66
CA SER A 32 3.00 17.50 8.22
C SER A 32 3.02 16.96 9.66
N LYS A 33 1.98 17.24 10.44
CA LYS A 33 1.83 16.62 11.77
C LYS A 33 1.89 15.09 11.68
N PHE A 34 1.27 14.51 10.64
CA PHE A 34 1.36 13.08 10.36
C PHE A 34 2.81 12.61 10.14
N ASP A 35 3.60 13.32 9.34
CA ASP A 35 5.02 12.96 9.10
C ASP A 35 5.89 13.16 10.35
N CYS A 36 5.62 14.20 11.15
CA CYS A 36 6.27 14.40 12.45
C CYS A 36 6.02 13.21 13.39
N ASP A 37 4.74 12.87 13.59
CA ASP A 37 4.32 11.76 14.45
C ASP A 37 4.91 10.43 13.94
N TYR A 38 4.86 10.20 12.61
CA TYR A 38 5.39 8.99 11.99
C TYR A 38 6.90 8.86 12.12
N ALA A 39 7.66 9.90 11.80
CA ALA A 39 9.12 9.90 11.93
C ALA A 39 9.57 9.73 13.39
N TYR A 40 8.88 10.40 14.33
CA TYR A 40 9.16 10.28 15.75
C TYR A 40 8.96 8.84 16.24
N VAL A 41 7.83 8.22 15.91
CA VAL A 41 7.54 6.83 16.28
C VAL A 41 8.56 5.88 15.64
N LEU A 42 8.93 6.05 14.38
CA LEU A 42 9.96 5.23 13.73
C LEU A 42 11.31 5.30 14.46
N GLY A 43 11.72 6.49 14.90
CA GLY A 43 12.93 6.67 15.70
C GLY A 43 12.89 5.88 17.02
N HIS A 44 11.76 5.92 17.73
CA HIS A 44 11.53 5.10 18.93
C HIS A 44 11.59 3.61 18.65
N VAL A 45 11.01 3.16 17.53
CA VAL A 45 11.09 1.76 17.12
C VAL A 45 12.53 1.33 16.86
N CYS A 46 13.32 2.16 16.18
CA CYS A 46 14.75 1.89 15.97
C CYS A 46 15.51 1.73 17.29
N TYR A 47 15.22 2.58 18.29
CA TYR A 47 15.81 2.44 19.62
C TYR A 47 15.49 1.06 20.25
N HIS A 48 14.24 0.60 20.18
CA HIS A 48 13.85 -0.71 20.69
C HIS A 48 14.49 -1.88 19.93
N ILE A 49 14.64 -1.77 18.61
CA ILE A 49 15.35 -2.78 17.79
C ILE A 49 16.80 -2.93 18.27
N LEU A 50 17.49 -1.80 18.49
CA LEU A 50 18.86 -1.78 19.01
C LEU A 50 18.95 -2.35 20.43
N ALA A 51 18.05 -1.94 21.32
CA ALA A 51 18.00 -2.44 22.70
C ALA A 51 17.75 -3.97 22.77
N ALA A 52 17.04 -4.53 21.79
CA ALA A 52 16.82 -5.96 21.65
C ALA A 52 18.00 -6.71 20.99
N GLY A 53 19.08 -6.01 20.59
CA GLY A 53 20.25 -6.62 19.94
C GLY A 53 19.99 -7.10 18.51
N LEU A 54 18.95 -6.59 17.85
CA LEU A 54 18.56 -7.00 16.50
C LEU A 54 19.28 -6.15 15.43
N ASN A 55 19.73 -6.80 14.34
CA ASN A 55 20.37 -6.15 13.20
C ASN A 55 19.71 -6.60 11.87
N GLY A 56 19.77 -5.75 10.85
CA GLY A 56 19.21 -6.02 9.53
C GLY A 56 17.68 -5.84 9.46
N TYR A 57 17.08 -5.17 10.44
CA TYR A 57 15.65 -4.87 10.48
C TYR A 57 15.38 -3.40 10.16
N MET A 58 14.29 -3.16 9.43
CA MET A 58 13.70 -1.86 9.18
C MET A 58 12.56 -1.62 10.17
N ALA A 59 12.56 -0.47 10.84
CA ALA A 59 11.43 -0.04 11.66
C ALA A 59 10.18 0.14 10.78
N THR A 60 9.04 -0.36 11.25
CA THR A 60 7.77 -0.26 10.53
C THR A 60 6.64 0.10 11.49
N VAL A 61 5.66 0.84 10.98
CA VAL A 61 4.42 1.17 11.69
C VAL A 61 3.25 0.83 10.79
N THR A 62 2.26 0.14 11.34
CA THR A 62 1.03 -0.24 10.66
C THR A 62 -0.16 0.50 11.27
N ASN A 63 -1.31 0.43 10.59
CA ASN A 63 -2.54 1.15 10.94
C ASN A 63 -2.44 2.68 10.84
N LEU A 64 -1.61 3.20 9.94
CA LEU A 64 -1.36 4.64 9.75
C LEU A 64 -2.62 5.45 9.37
N LYS A 65 -3.68 4.80 8.85
CA LYS A 65 -4.99 5.43 8.66
C LYS A 65 -5.64 5.86 9.98
N SER A 66 -5.46 5.04 11.02
CA SER A 66 -6.07 5.22 12.33
C SER A 66 -5.43 6.37 13.11
N PRO A 67 -6.09 6.86 14.18
CA PRO A 67 -5.44 7.77 15.14
C PRO A 67 -4.17 7.16 15.74
N LEU A 68 -3.26 8.04 16.18
CA LEU A 68 -1.92 7.69 16.68
C LEU A 68 -1.93 6.55 17.71
N ASN A 69 -2.85 6.57 18.66
CA ASN A 69 -2.98 5.58 19.73
C ASN A 69 -3.33 4.15 19.25
N LYS A 70 -3.71 3.99 17.98
CA LYS A 70 -4.02 2.69 17.36
C LYS A 70 -2.92 2.21 16.41
N TRP A 71 -1.85 2.99 16.27
CA TRP A 71 -0.70 2.60 15.48
C TRP A 71 -0.01 1.41 16.13
N ARG A 72 0.56 0.54 15.29
CA ARG A 72 1.27 -0.64 15.74
C ARG A 72 2.68 -0.64 15.21
N CYS A 73 3.61 -0.61 16.15
CA CYS A 73 5.03 -0.63 15.90
C CYS A 73 5.52 -2.06 15.66
N GLY A 74 6.54 -2.20 14.81
CA GLY A 74 7.19 -3.47 14.55
C GLY A 74 8.51 -3.30 13.81
N ALA A 75 9.11 -4.42 13.45
CA ALA A 75 10.36 -4.47 12.71
C ALA A 75 10.24 -5.52 11.61
N ALA A 76 10.66 -5.17 10.39
CA ALA A 76 10.65 -6.08 9.24
C ALA A 76 12.09 -6.32 8.76
N PRO A 77 12.53 -7.57 8.56
CA PRO A 77 13.87 -7.85 8.06
C PRO A 77 14.04 -7.28 6.64
N ILE A 78 15.12 -6.54 6.40
CA ILE A 78 15.34 -5.84 5.13
C ILE A 78 15.44 -6.81 3.94
N SER A 79 15.98 -8.01 4.19
CA SER A 79 16.13 -9.08 3.20
C SER A 79 14.79 -9.52 2.60
N SER A 80 13.69 -9.44 3.35
CA SER A 80 12.35 -9.78 2.85
C SER A 80 11.81 -8.79 1.82
N MET A 81 12.41 -7.60 1.71
CA MET A 81 12.06 -6.58 0.71
C MET A 81 13.03 -6.55 -0.47
N MET A 82 14.08 -7.37 -0.45
CA MET A 82 15.12 -7.38 -1.48
C MET A 82 14.85 -8.48 -2.51
N THR A 83 15.25 -8.22 -3.75
CA THR A 83 15.30 -9.25 -4.80
C THR A 83 16.61 -9.13 -5.57
N VAL A 84 17.11 -10.25 -6.06
CA VAL A 84 18.32 -10.32 -6.87
C VAL A 84 17.93 -10.31 -8.34
N LYS A 85 18.15 -9.19 -9.04
CA LYS A 85 18.05 -9.16 -10.51
C LYS A 85 19.35 -9.71 -11.09
N ARG A 86 19.28 -10.82 -11.83
CA ARG A 86 20.40 -11.29 -12.66
C ARG A 86 20.60 -10.31 -13.80
N TRP A 87 21.76 -9.67 -13.84
CA TRP A 87 22.16 -8.90 -15.00
C TRP A 87 22.88 -9.84 -15.96
N SER A 88 22.21 -10.25 -17.04
CA SER A 88 22.87 -10.99 -18.12
C SER A 88 23.81 -10.05 -18.86
N ARG A 89 25.08 -9.96 -18.45
CA ARG A 89 26.14 -9.44 -19.32
C ARG A 89 27.41 -10.28 -19.22
N GLY A 90 27.71 -10.92 -20.34
CA GLY A 90 29.04 -11.32 -20.77
C GLY A 90 29.63 -12.56 -20.08
N PRO A 91 30.53 -13.30 -20.76
CA PRO A 91 31.03 -14.61 -20.31
C PRO A 91 32.00 -14.58 -19.12
N ALA A 92 32.27 -13.41 -18.51
CA ALA A 92 33.44 -13.22 -17.65
C ALA A 92 33.23 -12.41 -16.36
N THR A 93 31.98 -12.20 -15.91
CA THR A 93 31.72 -11.54 -14.61
C THR A 93 30.81 -12.39 -13.74
N THR A 94 31.13 -12.43 -12.45
CA THR A 94 30.51 -13.23 -11.39
C THR A 94 28.98 -13.25 -11.52
N GLN A 95 28.39 -14.44 -11.65
CA GLN A 95 26.96 -14.66 -11.95
C GLN A 95 25.98 -14.24 -10.82
N ILE A 96 26.46 -13.54 -9.80
CA ILE A 96 25.67 -13.17 -8.62
C ILE A 96 25.13 -11.75 -8.84
N GLY A 97 23.82 -11.65 -9.10
CA GLY A 97 23.15 -10.36 -9.20
C GLY A 97 23.24 -9.56 -7.90
N LYS A 98 23.13 -8.23 -7.98
CA LYS A 98 23.14 -7.36 -6.78
C LYS A 98 21.75 -7.37 -6.12
N PRO A 99 21.63 -7.65 -4.82
CA PRO A 99 20.35 -7.54 -4.12
C PRO A 99 19.95 -6.07 -4.01
N ALA A 100 18.70 -5.76 -4.31
CA ALA A 100 18.17 -4.41 -4.21
C ALA A 100 16.71 -4.42 -3.72
N VAL A 101 16.34 -3.41 -2.93
CA VAL A 101 14.93 -3.11 -2.65
C VAL A 101 14.34 -2.46 -3.89
N HIS A 102 13.28 -3.04 -4.43
CA HIS A 102 12.64 -2.52 -5.62
C HIS A 102 11.70 -1.36 -5.27
N MET A 103 11.71 -0.35 -6.13
CA MET A 103 10.74 0.74 -6.04
C MET A 103 9.34 0.15 -6.26
N ALA A 104 8.43 0.42 -5.32
CA ALA A 104 7.03 0.08 -5.50
C ALA A 104 6.41 1.02 -6.56
N SER A 105 6.04 0.47 -7.71
CA SER A 105 5.27 1.19 -8.72
C SER A 105 3.81 1.31 -8.29
N VAL A 106 3.08 2.25 -8.90
CA VAL A 106 1.62 2.35 -8.71
C VAL A 106 0.94 1.04 -9.13
N ASP A 107 0.13 0.47 -8.25
CA ASP A 107 -0.71 -0.67 -8.57
C ASP A 107 -1.93 -0.20 -9.36
N LEU A 108 -1.98 -0.54 -10.65
CA LEU A 108 -3.09 -0.19 -11.54
C LEU A 108 -4.40 -0.92 -11.21
N ARG A 109 -4.35 -1.91 -10.30
CA ARG A 109 -5.54 -2.57 -9.73
C ARG A 109 -5.83 -2.10 -8.29
N GLY A 110 -5.02 -1.20 -7.75
CA GLY A 110 -5.15 -0.66 -6.42
C GLY A 110 -6.28 0.36 -6.30
N LYS A 111 -6.83 0.51 -5.09
CA LYS A 111 -7.96 1.41 -4.81
C LYS A 111 -7.68 2.87 -5.12
N ALA A 112 -6.44 3.33 -4.87
CA ALA A 112 -6.05 4.70 -5.17
C ALA A 112 -6.10 5.00 -6.68
N TYR A 113 -5.62 4.06 -7.51
CA TYR A 113 -5.69 4.20 -8.97
C TYR A 113 -7.13 4.07 -9.48
N GLU A 114 -7.89 3.12 -8.94
CA GLU A 114 -9.30 2.95 -9.30
C GLU A 114 -10.12 4.21 -8.99
N MET A 115 -9.89 4.87 -7.85
CA MET A 115 -10.51 6.16 -7.53
C MET A 115 -10.15 7.25 -8.55
N LEU A 116 -8.89 7.31 -9.00
CA LEU A 116 -8.48 8.24 -10.06
C LEU A 116 -9.20 7.92 -11.37
N ARG A 117 -9.26 6.63 -11.74
CA ARG A 117 -9.90 6.16 -12.98
C ARG A 117 -11.38 6.50 -13.01
N GLN A 118 -12.11 6.28 -11.92
CA GLN A 118 -13.54 6.58 -11.80
C GLN A 118 -13.86 8.07 -12.02
N ASN A 119 -12.97 8.96 -11.56
CA ASN A 119 -13.16 10.40 -11.70
C ASN A 119 -12.55 10.96 -13.00
N SER A 120 -11.73 10.19 -13.72
CA SER A 120 -10.92 10.69 -14.84
C SER A 120 -11.74 11.35 -15.97
N SER A 121 -12.88 10.77 -16.36
CA SER A 121 -13.73 11.31 -17.42
C SER A 121 -14.37 12.64 -17.03
N SER A 122 -14.88 12.74 -15.79
CA SER A 122 -15.44 13.98 -15.26
C SER A 122 -14.37 15.05 -15.11
N CYS A 123 -13.19 14.73 -14.57
CA CYS A 123 -12.09 15.68 -14.47
C CYS A 123 -11.56 16.17 -15.84
N LEU A 124 -11.78 15.42 -16.92
CA LEU A 124 -11.36 15.80 -18.27
C LEU A 124 -12.34 16.78 -18.94
N LEU A 125 -13.64 16.64 -18.66
CA LEU A 125 -14.70 17.36 -19.36
C LEU A 125 -15.32 18.49 -18.53
N GLU A 126 -15.33 18.35 -17.21
CA GLU A 126 -16.00 19.23 -16.27
C GLU A 126 -15.00 20.05 -15.44
N ASP A 127 -15.39 21.25 -15.02
CA ASP A 127 -14.59 22.15 -14.19
C ASP A 127 -14.67 21.79 -12.69
N ILE A 128 -14.25 20.58 -12.33
CA ILE A 128 -14.31 20.05 -10.95
C ILE A 128 -12.97 20.25 -10.24
N TYR A 129 -12.65 21.49 -9.89
CA TYR A 129 -11.42 21.83 -9.18
C TYR A 129 -11.58 21.75 -7.65
N ARG A 130 -10.55 21.24 -6.97
CA ARG A 130 -10.41 21.37 -5.51
C ARG A 130 -9.29 22.35 -5.20
N ASN A 131 -9.52 23.21 -4.22
CA ASN A 131 -8.54 24.19 -3.76
C ASN A 131 -8.11 23.85 -2.32
N PRO A 132 -7.17 22.88 -2.13
CA PRO A 132 -6.67 22.58 -0.80
C PRO A 132 -5.93 23.80 -0.23
N GLY A 133 -6.18 24.09 1.04
CA GLY A 133 -5.44 25.14 1.75
C GLY A 133 -3.99 24.72 2.08
N PRO A 134 -3.21 25.64 2.68
CA PRO A 134 -1.90 25.32 3.22
C PRO A 134 -1.96 24.23 4.29
N LEU A 135 -0.81 23.56 4.52
CA LEU A 135 -0.66 22.62 5.63
C LEU A 135 -0.99 23.31 6.95
N GLN A 136 -1.87 22.69 7.74
CA GLN A 136 -2.21 23.16 9.08
C GLN A 136 -1.46 22.32 10.12
N PHE A 137 -0.95 22.96 11.17
CA PHE A 137 -0.30 22.29 12.30
C PHE A 137 -1.23 22.18 13.52
N GLU A 138 -2.25 23.03 13.57
CA GLU A 138 -3.30 23.05 14.57
C GLU A 138 -4.66 23.22 13.89
N GLY A 139 -5.72 22.82 14.58
CA GLY A 139 -7.09 22.90 14.08
C GLY A 139 -7.53 21.70 13.21
N PRO A 140 -8.68 21.81 12.53
CA PRO A 140 -9.36 20.65 11.93
C PRO A 140 -8.56 19.93 10.84
N GLY A 141 -7.68 20.63 10.11
CA GLY A 141 -6.87 20.05 9.04
C GLY A 141 -5.53 19.46 9.51
N ALA A 142 -5.16 19.58 10.78
CA ALA A 142 -3.85 19.17 11.28
C ALA A 142 -3.61 17.65 11.16
N ASP A 143 -4.65 16.85 11.33
CA ASP A 143 -4.59 15.38 11.24
C ASP A 143 -4.93 14.85 9.83
N ALA A 144 -4.94 15.72 8.81
CA ALA A 144 -5.17 15.33 7.43
C ALA A 144 -4.07 14.36 6.96
N LYS A 145 -4.49 13.30 6.27
CA LYS A 145 -3.61 12.27 5.72
C LYS A 145 -3.76 12.21 4.20
N PRO A 146 -2.72 11.74 3.47
CA PRO A 146 -2.82 11.58 2.02
C PRO A 146 -3.99 10.69 1.62
N ILE A 147 -4.72 11.08 0.57
CA ILE A 147 -5.87 10.31 0.08
C ILE A 147 -5.45 8.89 -0.28
N SER A 148 -4.28 8.71 -0.92
CA SER A 148 -3.72 7.39 -1.25
C SER A 148 -3.65 6.49 -0.02
N LEU A 149 -3.13 7.01 1.09
CA LEU A 149 -3.09 6.26 2.35
C LEU A 149 -4.50 5.94 2.84
N CYS A 150 -5.43 6.90 2.84
CA CYS A 150 -6.79 6.76 3.38
C CYS A 150 -7.67 5.78 2.59
N VAL A 151 -7.50 5.71 1.27
CA VAL A 151 -8.32 4.85 0.40
C VAL A 151 -7.79 3.42 0.34
N GLU A 152 -6.56 3.18 0.78
CA GLU A 152 -5.85 1.99 0.35
C GLU A 152 -6.41 0.65 0.85
N ASP A 153 -6.73 0.38 2.11
CA ASP A 153 -7.30 -0.93 2.55
C ASP A 153 -6.39 -2.13 2.31
N GLN A 154 -5.08 -1.89 2.29
CA GLN A 154 -4.08 -2.93 2.50
C GLN A 154 -3.99 -3.32 3.99
N ASP A 155 -5.12 -3.59 4.63
CA ASP A 155 -5.15 -4.15 5.99
C ASP A 155 -4.92 -5.68 5.93
N TYR A 156 -3.84 -6.08 5.26
CA TYR A 156 -3.48 -7.49 5.13
C TYR A 156 -3.29 -8.10 6.53
N MET A 157 -2.55 -7.41 7.40
CA MET A 157 -2.31 -7.88 8.77
C MET A 157 -3.57 -7.92 9.63
N GLY A 158 -4.48 -6.95 9.52
CA GLY A 158 -5.76 -7.01 10.22
C GLY A 158 -6.69 -8.10 9.65
N ARG A 159 -6.66 -8.36 8.34
CA ARG A 159 -7.36 -9.51 7.73
C ARG A 159 -6.80 -10.85 8.21
N ILE A 160 -5.48 -10.99 8.30
CA ILE A 160 -4.82 -12.18 8.87
C ILE A 160 -5.20 -12.33 10.35
N LYS A 161 -5.14 -11.25 11.14
CA LYS A 161 -5.55 -11.27 12.55
C LYS A 161 -7.01 -11.69 12.69
N LYS A 162 -7.91 -11.15 11.86
CA LYS A 162 -9.33 -11.49 11.85
C LYS A 162 -9.57 -12.96 11.48
N LEU A 163 -8.82 -13.49 10.51
CA LEU A 163 -8.84 -14.92 10.18
C LEU A 163 -8.42 -15.77 11.38
N GLN A 164 -7.34 -15.40 12.07
CA GLN A 164 -6.87 -16.06 13.28
C GLN A 164 -7.90 -16.02 14.41
N GLU A 165 -8.57 -14.87 14.61
CA GLU A 165 -9.68 -14.75 15.57
C GLU A 165 -10.85 -15.69 15.23
N TYR A 166 -11.19 -15.88 13.95
CA TYR A 166 -12.20 -16.86 13.56
C TYR A 166 -11.74 -18.30 13.82
N LEU A 167 -10.49 -18.64 13.53
CA LEU A 167 -9.94 -19.97 13.80
C LEU A 167 -9.97 -20.29 15.30
N GLU A 168 -9.62 -19.33 16.15
CA GLU A 168 -9.71 -19.50 17.61
C GLU A 168 -11.17 -19.63 18.10
N LYS A 169 -12.13 -18.96 17.46
CA LYS A 169 -13.57 -19.18 17.73
C LYS A 169 -14.03 -20.58 17.34
N VAL A 170 -13.62 -21.09 16.18
CA VAL A 170 -13.95 -22.47 15.77
C VAL A 170 -13.35 -23.45 16.78
N LYS A 171 -12.07 -23.28 17.14
CA LYS A 171 -11.39 -24.10 18.15
C LYS A 171 -12.08 -24.05 19.51
N SER A 172 -12.65 -22.90 19.89
CA SER A 172 -13.34 -22.76 21.17
C SER A 172 -14.72 -23.43 21.20
N ILE A 173 -15.39 -23.52 20.05
CA ILE A 173 -16.67 -24.22 19.87
C ILE A 173 -16.44 -25.74 19.81
N VAL A 174 -15.41 -26.20 19.09
CA VAL A 174 -15.11 -27.63 18.88
C VAL A 174 -14.20 -28.17 19.99
N LYS A 175 -14.60 -27.97 21.24
CA LYS A 175 -13.90 -28.53 22.42
C LYS A 175 -14.36 -29.96 22.74
N PRO A 176 -13.57 -30.75 23.48
CA PRO A 176 -14.04 -32.03 24.02
C PRO A 176 -15.36 -31.86 24.76
N GLY A 177 -16.39 -32.61 24.36
CA GLY A 177 -17.76 -32.48 24.89
C GLY A 177 -18.76 -31.73 23.99
N CYS A 178 -18.34 -31.20 22.83
CA CYS A 178 -19.28 -30.69 21.83
C CYS A 178 -20.10 -31.82 21.17
N SER A 179 -21.26 -31.47 20.59
CA SER A 179 -22.10 -32.45 19.89
C SER A 179 -21.44 -32.96 18.60
N GLN A 180 -21.77 -34.20 18.23
CA GLN A 180 -21.26 -34.81 17.00
C GLN A 180 -21.64 -34.01 15.75
N ASP A 181 -22.84 -33.41 15.73
CA ASP A 181 -23.30 -32.59 14.60
C ASP A 181 -22.45 -31.32 14.43
N VAL A 182 -22.10 -30.66 15.54
CA VAL A 182 -21.24 -29.46 15.51
C VAL A 182 -19.83 -29.82 15.03
N LEU A 183 -19.26 -30.93 15.52
CA LEU A 183 -17.96 -31.41 15.08
C LEU A 183 -17.96 -31.75 13.58
N LYS A 184 -18.98 -32.46 13.10
CA LYS A 184 -19.12 -32.85 11.69
C LYS A 184 -19.30 -31.64 10.78
N ALA A 185 -20.11 -30.66 11.19
CA ALA A 185 -20.31 -29.41 10.47
C ALA A 185 -19.01 -28.60 10.38
N ALA A 186 -18.27 -28.48 11.48
CA ALA A 186 -16.99 -27.76 11.51
C ALA A 186 -15.95 -28.43 10.61
N LEU A 187 -15.80 -29.76 10.67
CA LEU A 187 -14.88 -30.51 9.80
C LEU A 187 -15.22 -30.32 8.32
N SER A 188 -16.50 -30.45 7.94
CA SER A 188 -16.94 -30.27 6.56
C SER A 188 -16.68 -28.85 6.05
N ALA A 189 -16.98 -27.83 6.85
CA ALA A 189 -16.74 -26.43 6.48
C ALA A 189 -15.25 -26.13 6.32
N MET A 190 -14.42 -26.61 7.27
CA MET A 190 -12.97 -26.42 7.21
C MET A 190 -12.33 -27.13 6.01
N SER A 191 -12.77 -28.36 5.69
CA SER A 191 -12.31 -29.09 4.49
C SER A 191 -12.59 -28.31 3.21
N SER A 192 -13.82 -27.80 3.06
CA SER A 192 -14.24 -27.02 1.89
C SER A 192 -13.43 -25.72 1.74
N VAL A 193 -13.15 -25.02 2.84
CA VAL A 193 -12.28 -23.84 2.83
C VAL A 193 -10.87 -24.22 2.40
N THR A 194 -10.29 -25.30 2.92
CA THR A 194 -8.95 -25.77 2.56
C THR A 194 -8.84 -26.14 1.07
N GLU A 195 -9.81 -26.86 0.53
CA GLU A 195 -9.86 -27.24 -0.89
C GLU A 195 -9.95 -26.00 -1.81
N THR A 196 -10.84 -25.08 -1.49
CA THR A 196 -11.01 -23.83 -2.26
C THR A 196 -9.71 -23.03 -2.29
N LEU A 197 -9.05 -22.89 -1.14
CA LEU A 197 -7.77 -22.18 -1.05
C LEU A 197 -6.66 -22.90 -1.82
N ALA A 198 -6.60 -24.23 -1.78
CA ALA A 198 -5.63 -25.01 -2.57
C ALA A 198 -5.78 -24.75 -4.07
N ILE A 199 -7.02 -24.72 -4.59
CA ILE A 199 -7.32 -24.40 -5.99
C ILE A 199 -6.87 -22.98 -6.34
N MET A 200 -7.18 -21.98 -5.51
CA MET A 200 -6.78 -20.59 -5.73
C MET A 200 -5.25 -20.40 -5.72
N THR A 201 -4.55 -21.15 -4.87
CA THR A 201 -3.08 -21.07 -4.79
C THR A 201 -2.45 -21.68 -6.04
N SER A 202 -3.00 -22.78 -6.56
CA SER A 202 -2.52 -23.45 -7.78
C SER A 202 -2.73 -22.65 -9.07
N SER A 203 -3.69 -21.72 -9.11
CA SER A 203 -3.99 -20.88 -10.29
C SER A 203 -3.17 -19.60 -10.35
N SER A 204 -2.58 -19.17 -9.22
CA SER A 204 -1.71 -17.98 -9.15
C SER A 204 -0.28 -18.18 -9.68
N THR A 205 0.17 -19.42 -9.90
CA THR A 205 1.52 -19.74 -10.40
C THR A 205 1.64 -19.74 -11.94
N GLY A 206 0.57 -19.36 -12.66
CA GLY A 206 0.46 -19.56 -14.11
C GLY A 206 0.51 -18.32 -15.03
N GLN A 207 0.82 -17.11 -14.56
CA GLN A 207 0.95 -15.94 -15.45
C GLN A 207 2.41 -15.44 -15.56
N PRO A 208 3.03 -15.49 -16.76
CA PRO A 208 4.29 -14.78 -17.01
C PRO A 208 4.03 -13.27 -17.11
N PRO A 209 4.98 -12.41 -16.68
CA PRO A 209 4.83 -10.97 -16.85
C PRO A 209 4.97 -10.59 -18.33
N LEU A 210 3.96 -9.90 -18.86
CA LEU A 210 4.09 -9.01 -20.03
C LEU A 210 4.61 -7.65 -19.57
#